data_AF-A0A0N0VN66-F1
#
_entry.id   AF-A0A0N0VN66-F1
#
_cell.length_a   1.000
_cell.length_b   1.000
_cell.length_c   1.000
_cell.angle_alpha   90.00
_cell.angle_beta   90.00
_cell.angle_gamma   90.00
#
_symmetry.space_group_name_H-M   'P 1'
#
loop_
_entity.id
_entity.type
_entity.pdbx_description
1 polymer ?
#
loop_
_entity_poly.entity_id
_entity_poly.type
_entity_poly.pdbx_seq_one_letter_code
_entity_poly.pdbx_strand_id
1 'polypeptide(L)' 'MGIEVDVIFKIAGIGIVVAFLHTVLKQLGKEEYAHWVTLLGFIYILFMVASIVDDLFKKIKSVFLFQ' A
#
# COMPACT_ATOMS: atom_id res chain seq x y z
N MET A 1 -9.73 -8.87 15.90
CA MET A 1 -9.15 -9.72 14.85
C MET A 1 -9.60 -9.39 13.42
N GLY A 2 -10.76 -8.76 13.16
CA GLY A 2 -11.20 -8.52 11.77
C GLY A 2 -10.48 -7.36 11.03
N ILE A 3 -10.08 -6.31 11.75
CA ILE A 3 -9.57 -5.06 11.15
C ILE A 3 -8.14 -5.22 10.61
N GLU A 4 -7.30 -5.99 11.30
CA GLU A 4 -5.89 -6.19 10.93
C GLU A 4 -5.75 -7.01 9.64
N VAL A 5 -6.64 -7.99 9.45
CA VAL A 5 -6.64 -8.90 8.31
C VAL A 5 -7.15 -8.19 7.05
N ASP A 6 -8.16 -7.33 7.16
CA ASP A 6 -8.69 -6.53 6.05
C ASP A 6 -7.61 -5.66 5.39
N VAL A 7 -6.76 -5.01 6.21
CA VAL A 7 -5.64 -4.19 5.72
C VAL A 7 -4.64 -5.02 4.92
N ILE A 8 -4.29 -6.21 5.42
CA ILE A 8 -3.36 -7.12 4.73
C ILE A 8 -3.95 -7.56 3.39
N PHE A 9 -5.24 -7.94 3.34
CA PHE A 9 -5.92 -8.30 2.10
C PHE A 9 -6.00 -7.14 1.12
N LYS A 10 -6.21 -5.91 1.61
CA LYS A 10 -6.26 -4.71 0.78
C LYS A 10 -4.91 -4.44 0.10
N ILE A 11 -3.81 -4.52 0.86
CA ILE A 11 -2.45 -4.37 0.32
C ILE A 11 -2.14 -5.49 -0.68
N ALA A 12 -2.49 -6.75 -0.36
CA ALA A 12 -2.30 -7.88 -1.26
C ALA A 12 -3.09 -7.73 -2.57
N GLY A 13 -4.33 -7.25 -2.50
CA GLY A 13 -5.17 -6.98 -3.67
C GLY A 13 -4.56 -5.91 -4.59
N ILE A 14 -4.05 -4.81 -4.02
CA ILE A 14 -3.32 -3.79 -4.78
C ILE A 14 -2.08 -4.39 -5.43
N GLY A 15 -1.31 -5.23 -4.71
CA GLY A 15 -0.15 -5.93 -5.25
C GLY A 15 -0.49 -6.81 -6.46
N ILE A 16 -1.60 -7.55 -6.41
CA ILE A 16 -2.08 -8.36 -7.53
C ILE A 16 -2.41 -7.49 -8.74
N VAL A 17 -3.14 -6.38 -8.54
CA VAL A 17 -3.50 -5.45 -9.63
C VAL A 17 -2.26 -4.82 -10.26
N VAL A 18 -1.30 -4.38 -9.45
CA VAL A 18 -0.04 -3.80 -9.92
C VAL A 18 0.77 -4.83 -10.72
N ALA A 19 0.89 -6.06 -10.23
CA ALA A 19 1.58 -7.14 -10.94
C ALA A 19 0.91 -7.46 -12.27
N PHE A 20 -0.42 -7.54 -12.29
CA PHE A 20 -1.20 -7.74 -13.50
C PHE A 20 -0.95 -6.62 -14.52
N LEU A 21 -1.03 -5.35 -14.10
CA LEU A 21 -0.76 -4.21 -14.96
C LEU A 21 0.68 -4.21 -15.50
N HIS A 22 1.66 -4.56 -14.67
CA HIS A 22 3.05 -4.70 -15.11
C HIS A 22 3.15 -5.75 -16.23
N THR A 23 2.60 -6.95 -16.02
CA THR A 23 2.64 -8.02 -17.02
C THR A 23 1.97 -7.60 -18.33
N VAL A 24 0.80 -6.95 -18.26
CA VAL A 24 0.09 -6.46 -19.44
C VAL A 24 0.91 -5.39 -20.18
N LEU A 25 1.44 -4.38 -19.49
CA LEU A 25 2.26 -3.34 -20.11
C LEU A 25 3.53 -3.89 -20.75
N LYS A 26 4.16 -4.89 -20.11
CA LYS A 26 5.30 -5.60 -20.67
C LYS A 26 4.92 -6.37 -21.94
N GLN A 27 3.78 -7.06 -21.96
CA GLN A 27 3.27 -7.76 -23.15
C GLN A 27 2.93 -6.81 -24.31
N LEU A 28 2.54 -5.57 -24.01
CA LEU A 28 2.31 -4.51 -25.00
C LEU A 28 3.60 -3.82 -25.50
N GLY A 29 4.77 -4.28 -25.07
CA GLY A 29 6.07 -3.68 -25.42
C GLY A 29 6.36 -2.35 -24.70
N LYS A 30 5.56 -1.99 -23.70
CA LYS A 30 5.68 -0.75 -22.92
C LYS A 30 6.38 -1.00 -21.59
N GLU A 31 7.59 -1.55 -21.64
CA GLU A 31 8.33 -2.00 -20.45
C GLU A 31 8.67 -0.86 -19.48
N GLU A 32 8.99 0.33 -20.00
CA GLU A 32 9.26 1.52 -19.17
C GLU A 32 8.05 1.89 -18.30
N TYR A 33 6.84 1.89 -18.89
CA TYR A 33 5.61 2.14 -18.15
C TYR A 33 5.30 1.03 -17.14
N ALA A 34 5.62 -0.23 -17.45
CA ALA A 34 5.46 -1.35 -16.51
C ALA A 34 6.28 -1.14 -15.24
N HIS A 35 7.51 -0.63 -15.37
CA HIS A 35 8.39 -0.31 -14.24
C HIS A 35 7.84 0.85 -13.40
N TRP A 36 7.36 1.91 -14.06
CA TRP A 36 6.71 3.03 -13.39
C TRP A 36 5.47 2.62 -12.59
N VAL A 37 4.63 1.73 -13.14
CA VAL A 37 3.45 1.21 -12.44
C VAL A 37 3.83 0.44 -11.18
N THR A 38 4.86 -0.41 -11.25
CA THR A 38 5.36 -1.12 -10.06
C THR A 38 5.89 -0.16 -9.00
N LEU A 39 6.65 0.86 -9.40
CA LEU A 39 7.19 1.85 -8.48
C LEU A 39 6.07 2.66 -7.80
N LEU A 40 5.10 3.16 -8.57
CA LEU A 40 3.96 3.91 -8.05
C LEU A 40 3.09 3.05 -7.14
N GLY A 41 2.85 1.79 -7.51
CA GLY A 41 2.13 0.83 -6.67
C GLY A 41 2.84 0.60 -5.34
N PHE A 42 4.16 0.47 -5.35
CA PHE A 42 4.97 0.34 -4.14
C PHE A 42 4.91 1.59 -3.26
N ILE A 43 5.09 2.78 -3.84
CA ILE A 43 4.97 4.06 -3.13
C ILE A 43 3.59 4.20 -2.48
N TYR A 44 2.52 3.84 -3.19
CA TYR A 44 1.17 3.88 -2.65
C TYR A 44 0.99 2.97 -1.43
N ILE A 45 1.52 1.75 -1.48
CA ILE A 45 1.51 0.84 -0.32
C ILE A 45 2.29 1.44 0.85
N LEU A 46 3.46 2.06 0.61
CA LEU A 46 4.21 2.73 1.66
C LEU A 46 3.42 3.85 2.34
N PHE A 47 2.66 4.65 1.58
CA PHE A 47 1.78 5.67 2.15
C PHE A 47 0.68 5.06 3.02
N MET A 48 0.12 3.92 2.61
CA MET A 48 -0.87 3.21 3.42
C MET A 48 -0.28 2.74 4.76
N VAL A 49 0.94 2.19 4.73
CA VAL A 49 1.65 1.81 5.95
C VAL A 49 1.96 3.02 6.82
N ALA A 50 2.42 4.12 6.22
CA ALA A 50 2.70 5.37 6.95
C ALA A 50 1.46 5.92 7.66
N SER A 51 0.28 5.85 7.04
CA SER A 51 -0.99 6.25 7.67
C SER A 51 -1.32 5.39 8.89
N ILE A 52 -1.09 4.07 8.82
CA ILE A 52 -1.32 3.16 9.96
C ILE A 52 -0.38 3.51 11.12
N VAL A 53 0.87 3.83 10.81
CA VAL A 53 1.85 4.27 11.80
C VAL A 53 1.42 5.59 12.43
N ASP A 54 0.98 6.57 11.64
CA ASP A 54 0.46 7.85 12.15
C ASP A 54 -0.75 7.66 13.08
N ASP A 55 -1.69 6.79 12.72
CA ASP A 55 -2.84 6.45 13.58
C ASP A 55 -2.39 5.80 14.89
N LEU A 56 -1.37 4.93 14.85
CA LEU A 56 -0.79 4.35 16.05
C LEU A 56 -0.15 5.43 16.95
N PHE A 57 0.62 6.35 16.36
CA PHE A 57 1.20 7.47 17.11
C PHE A 57 0.14 8.38 17.72
N LYS A 58 -0.95 8.67 16.99
CA LYS A 58 -2.09 9.44 17.51
C LYS A 58 -2.77 8.73 18.67
N LYS A 59 -2.96 7.41 18.58
CA LYS A 59 -3.50 6.60 19.69
C LYS A 59 -2.59 6.65 20.93
N ILE A 60 -1.28 6.47 20.74
CA ILE A 60 -0.30 6.60 21.83
C ILE A 60 -0.40 7.99 22.46
N LYS A 61 -0.38 9.07 21.66
CA LYS A 61 -0.54 10.43 22.17
C LYS A 61 -1.83 10.59 22.96
N SER A 62 -2.97 10.09 22.47
CA SER A 62 -4.26 10.22 23.17
C SER A 62 -4.33 9.51 24.51
N VAL A 63 -3.59 8.40 24.67
CA VAL A 63 -3.59 7.60 25.90
C VAL A 63 -2.57 8.12 26.90
N PHE A 64 -1.42 8.62 26.44
CA PHE A 64 -0.34 9.06 27.31
C PHE A 64 -0.31 10.57 27.58
N LEU A 65 -0.91 11.40 26.72
CA LEU A 65 -1.15 12.81 26.96
C LEU A 65 -2.59 13.03 27.44
N PHE A 66 -2.95 12.47 28.61
CA PHE A 66 -4.14 12.91 29.34
C PHE A 66 -3.91 14.33 29.90
N GLN A 67 -3.98 15.31 29.00
CA GLN A 67 -4.57 16.66 29.11
C GLN A 67 -4.37 17.39 27.77
#